data_AF-A0A9P6FR32-F1
#
_entry.id   AF-A0A9P6FR32-F1
#
_cell.length_a   1.000
_cell.length_b   1.000
_cell.length_c   1.000
_cell.angle_alpha   90.00
_cell.angle_beta   90.00
_cell.angle_gamma   90.00
#
_symmetry.space_group_name_H-M   'P 1'
#
loop_
_entity.id
_entity.type
_entity.pdbx_description
1 polymer ?
#
loop_
_entity_poly.entity_id
_entity_poly.type
_entity_poly.pdbx_seq_one_letter_code
_entity_poly.pdbx_strand_id
1 'polypeptide(L)'
;MSPIQTTHFSKDAASASEVMAHPESFKLKYFQIFGLGQTCRDMLSYAGAKWEDTYPGDWNAEKALTPFGCLPLLFIRKGDKEIVISESIPVESYLARQFGLLGDNEYEETLIKAFHSSSFTLMGAFGSFVTWNQPEARDKCYEMFKQNMLANWIASHEKHLVDNGSNGHYIRDKASPGSRLSLADIKTTNLIEHFIGQPEGKEIVGIIRESPALWKLYETVINHPKLASWRSSDAFKTLEENTTQFYKDPMAAISKF
;
A
#
# COMPACT_ATOMS: atom_id res chain seq x y z
N MET A 1 28.47 -16.11 -0.68
CA MET A 1 27.04 -15.84 -0.89
C MET A 1 26.85 -15.56 -2.37
N SER A 2 25.89 -16.21 -3.01
CA SER A 2 25.73 -16.12 -4.47
C SER A 2 25.33 -14.70 -4.89
N PRO A 3 25.86 -14.16 -6.00
CA PRO A 3 25.47 -12.87 -6.53
C PRO A 3 23.97 -12.83 -6.85
N ILE A 4 23.40 -11.62 -6.90
CA ILE A 4 22.03 -11.37 -7.37
C ILE A 4 21.83 -12.14 -8.67
N GLN A 5 20.94 -13.13 -8.66
CA GLN A 5 20.52 -13.76 -9.91
C GLN A 5 19.76 -12.72 -10.72
N THR A 6 20.44 -12.10 -11.69
CA THR A 6 19.85 -11.24 -12.73
C THR A 6 19.02 -12.03 -13.75
N THR A 7 18.62 -13.27 -13.41
CA THR A 7 17.89 -14.22 -14.27
C THR A 7 16.49 -13.73 -14.65
N HIS A 8 16.04 -12.56 -14.20
CA HIS A 8 14.88 -11.87 -14.78
C HIS A 8 14.99 -11.71 -16.32
N PHE A 9 16.22 -11.68 -16.88
CA PHE A 9 16.44 -11.63 -18.33
C PHE A 9 16.56 -12.98 -19.02
N SER A 10 16.72 -14.10 -18.30
CA SER A 10 17.02 -15.42 -18.89
C SER A 10 15.99 -16.51 -18.58
N LYS A 11 14.89 -16.19 -17.89
CA LYS A 11 13.83 -17.17 -17.65
C LYS A 11 13.09 -17.44 -18.96
N ASP A 12 12.70 -18.70 -19.17
CA ASP A 12 11.67 -19.05 -20.14
C ASP A 12 10.41 -18.23 -19.81
N ALA A 13 10.12 -17.23 -20.64
CA ALA A 13 9.06 -16.26 -20.41
C ALA A 13 7.69 -16.94 -20.31
N ALA A 14 7.49 -18.07 -21.02
CA ALA A 14 6.25 -18.83 -20.95
C ALA A 14 6.10 -19.48 -19.57
N SER A 15 7.15 -20.12 -19.06
CA SER A 15 7.14 -20.70 -17.72
C SER A 15 6.98 -19.63 -16.62
N ALA A 16 7.59 -18.46 -16.77
CA ALA A 16 7.44 -17.38 -15.78
C ALA A 16 6.02 -16.80 -15.79
N SER A 17 5.44 -16.61 -16.98
CA SER A 17 4.06 -16.17 -17.16
C SER A 17 3.07 -17.14 -16.51
N GLU A 18 3.29 -18.45 -16.64
CA GLU A 18 2.43 -19.47 -16.05
C GLU A 18 2.46 -19.47 -14.50
N VAL A 19 3.64 -19.24 -13.89
CA VAL A 19 3.76 -19.08 -12.43
C VAL A 19 2.98 -17.85 -11.96
N MET A 20 3.07 -16.74 -12.69
CA MET A 20 2.39 -15.48 -12.34
C MET A 20 0.88 -15.55 -12.53
N ALA A 21 0.39 -16.26 -13.55
CA ALA A 21 -1.05 -16.41 -13.81
C ALA A 21 -1.75 -17.31 -12.79
N HIS A 22 -1.06 -18.36 -12.32
CA HIS A 22 -1.64 -19.40 -11.48
C HIS A 22 -0.77 -19.71 -10.24
N PRO A 23 -0.54 -18.72 -9.35
CA PRO A 23 0.30 -18.88 -8.18
C PRO A 23 -0.36 -19.75 -7.11
N GLU A 24 0.44 -20.55 -6.41
CA GLU A 24 0.00 -21.40 -5.29
C GLU A 24 0.21 -20.71 -3.93
N SER A 25 1.22 -19.84 -3.84
CA SER A 25 1.48 -19.05 -2.64
C SER A 25 2.33 -17.82 -2.93
N PHE A 26 2.36 -16.90 -1.97
CA PHE A 26 3.15 -15.68 -2.02
C PHE A 26 4.05 -15.56 -0.78
N LYS A 27 5.12 -14.78 -0.90
CA LYS A 27 5.85 -14.24 0.25
C LYS A 27 6.13 -12.77 0.00
N LEU A 28 5.73 -11.93 0.93
CA LEU A 28 6.05 -10.50 0.91
C LEU A 28 7.27 -10.28 1.80
N LYS A 29 8.28 -9.58 1.27
CA LYS A 29 9.41 -9.09 2.06
C LYS A 29 9.36 -7.58 2.14
N TYR A 30 9.15 -7.05 3.34
CA TYR A 30 9.13 -5.61 3.63
C TYR A 30 9.55 -5.37 5.08
N PHE A 31 9.73 -4.12 5.51
CA PHE A 31 9.94 -3.80 6.91
C PHE A 31 8.71 -4.16 7.76
N GLN A 32 8.90 -4.45 9.05
CA GLN A 32 7.82 -4.77 9.99
C GLN A 32 7.10 -3.52 10.48
N ILE A 33 6.67 -2.69 9.53
CA ILE A 33 5.82 -1.51 9.67
C ILE A 33 4.84 -1.52 8.49
N PHE A 34 3.80 -0.69 8.52
CA PHE A 34 2.86 -0.54 7.42
C PHE A 34 3.57 -0.11 6.13
N GLY A 35 4.04 1.15 6.08
CA GLY A 35 4.81 1.70 4.95
C GLY A 35 4.25 1.33 3.56
N LEU A 36 5.15 1.07 2.62
CA LEU A 36 4.80 0.63 1.26
C LEU A 36 4.38 -0.85 1.18
N GLY A 37 4.55 -1.63 2.24
CA GLY A 37 4.13 -3.04 2.29
C GLY A 37 2.65 -3.22 2.59
N GLN A 38 2.00 -2.26 3.25
CA GLN A 38 0.65 -2.44 3.80
C GLN A 38 -0.41 -2.76 2.76
N THR A 39 -0.39 -2.06 1.62
CA THR A 39 -1.36 -2.30 0.54
C THR A 39 -1.25 -3.72 -0.01
N CYS A 40 -0.04 -4.28 -0.07
CA CYS A 40 0.15 -5.68 -0.47
C CYS A 40 -0.42 -6.65 0.59
N ARG A 41 -0.17 -6.39 1.87
CA ARG A 41 -0.69 -7.22 2.99
C ARG A 41 -2.22 -7.24 3.01
N ASP A 42 -2.84 -6.09 2.85
CA ASP A 42 -4.29 -5.97 2.81
C ASP A 42 -4.87 -6.67 1.58
N MET A 43 -4.27 -6.53 0.39
CA MET A 43 -4.73 -7.26 -0.81
C MET A 43 -4.59 -8.79 -0.69
N LEU A 44 -3.44 -9.28 -0.21
CA LEU A 44 -3.20 -10.72 0.00
C LEU A 44 -4.19 -11.29 1.02
N SER A 45 -4.45 -10.57 2.10
CA SER A 45 -5.40 -10.97 3.14
C SER A 45 -6.85 -10.90 2.66
N TYR A 46 -7.21 -9.83 1.96
CA TYR A 46 -8.54 -9.65 1.35
C TYR A 46 -8.87 -10.79 0.38
N ALA A 47 -7.89 -11.23 -0.40
CA ALA A 47 -8.04 -12.33 -1.34
C ALA A 47 -8.09 -13.72 -0.66
N GLY A 48 -7.77 -13.81 0.63
CA GLY A 48 -7.60 -15.09 1.33
C GLY A 48 -6.44 -15.91 0.75
N ALA A 49 -5.41 -15.24 0.21
CA ALA A 49 -4.28 -15.90 -0.41
C ALA A 49 -3.46 -16.69 0.62
N LYS A 50 -2.77 -17.75 0.19
CA LYS A 50 -1.72 -18.37 1.00
C LYS A 50 -0.46 -17.51 0.91
N TRP A 51 -0.09 -16.83 2.00
CA TRP A 51 1.07 -15.94 1.97
C TRP A 51 1.83 -15.88 3.30
N GLU A 52 3.08 -15.45 3.21
CA GLU A 52 3.98 -15.22 4.34
C GLU A 52 4.45 -13.76 4.36
N ASP A 53 4.44 -13.12 5.53
CA ASP A 53 5.08 -11.82 5.76
C ASP A 53 6.48 -12.03 6.31
N THR A 54 7.49 -11.49 5.65
CA THR A 54 8.89 -11.65 6.03
C THR A 54 9.59 -10.31 6.09
N TYR A 55 10.56 -10.22 6.99
CA TYR A 55 11.26 -8.97 7.27
C TYR A 55 12.76 -9.12 6.96
N PRO A 56 13.44 -8.06 6.52
CA PRO A 56 14.90 -8.10 6.38
C PRO A 56 15.54 -8.32 7.76
N GLY A 57 16.66 -9.05 7.80
CA GLY A 57 17.46 -9.22 9.01
C GLY A 57 18.41 -8.05 9.21
N ASP A 58 19.48 -8.02 8.40
CA ASP A 58 20.39 -6.87 8.31
C ASP A 58 20.21 -6.20 6.95
N TRP A 59 19.35 -5.19 6.92
CA TRP A 59 19.02 -4.51 5.68
C TRP A 59 20.23 -3.83 5.03
N ASN A 60 21.19 -3.31 5.80
CA ASN A 60 22.39 -2.68 5.24
C ASN A 60 23.22 -3.68 4.43
N ALA A 61 23.30 -4.94 4.90
CA ALA A 61 23.97 -6.02 4.17
C ALA A 61 23.11 -6.59 3.03
N GLU A 62 21.78 -6.65 3.20
CA GLU A 62 20.86 -7.26 2.24
C GLU A 62 20.46 -6.33 1.09
N LYS A 63 20.53 -5.00 1.25
CA LYS A 63 20.08 -4.00 0.27
C LYS A 63 20.72 -4.19 -1.09
N ALA A 64 22.04 -4.32 -1.13
CA ALA A 64 22.76 -4.54 -2.38
C ALA A 64 22.44 -5.90 -3.03
N LEU A 65 21.70 -6.80 -2.36
CA LEU A 65 21.29 -8.09 -2.88
C LEU A 65 19.86 -8.10 -3.44
N THR A 66 19.08 -7.03 -3.24
CA THR A 66 17.73 -6.93 -3.81
C THR A 66 17.74 -6.28 -5.19
N PRO A 67 16.78 -6.61 -6.07
CA PRO A 67 16.57 -5.84 -7.28
C PRO A 67 16.35 -4.36 -6.95
N PHE A 68 17.13 -3.50 -7.60
CA PHE A 68 17.14 -2.03 -7.42
C PHE A 68 17.56 -1.53 -6.03
N GLY A 69 17.96 -2.40 -5.10
CA GLY A 69 18.32 -1.99 -3.75
C GLY A 69 17.15 -1.47 -2.93
N CYS A 70 15.94 -1.95 -3.20
CA CYS A 70 14.71 -1.52 -2.55
C CYS A 70 13.86 -2.70 -2.02
N LEU A 71 12.84 -2.33 -1.24
CA LEU A 71 11.71 -3.15 -0.81
C LEU A 71 10.43 -2.34 -1.13
N PRO A 72 9.26 -2.97 -1.33
CA PRO A 72 8.94 -4.38 -1.11
C PRO A 72 9.43 -5.33 -2.20
N LEU A 73 9.59 -6.61 -1.84
CA LEU A 73 9.70 -7.73 -2.78
C LEU A 73 8.52 -8.68 -2.62
N LEU A 74 7.92 -9.08 -3.74
CA LEU A 74 6.93 -10.15 -3.78
C LEU A 74 7.52 -11.38 -4.46
N PHE A 75 7.55 -12.48 -3.73
CA PHE A 75 7.90 -13.79 -4.23
C PHE A 75 6.62 -14.55 -4.58
N ILE A 76 6.52 -15.03 -5.81
CA ILE A 76 5.36 -15.72 -6.38
C ILE A 76 5.79 -17.15 -6.67
N ARG A 77 5.08 -18.12 -6.10
CA ARG A 77 5.51 -19.53 -6.10
C ARG A 77 4.47 -20.45 -6.74
N LYS A 78 4.95 -21.42 -7.53
CA LYS A 78 4.17 -22.54 -8.07
C LYS A 78 5.08 -23.76 -8.21
N GLY A 79 4.82 -24.82 -7.46
CA GLY A 79 5.71 -25.98 -7.37
C GLY A 79 7.12 -25.60 -6.89
N ASP A 80 8.14 -25.96 -7.66
CA ASP A 80 9.55 -25.64 -7.40
C ASP A 80 9.99 -24.29 -7.98
N LYS A 81 9.09 -23.57 -8.66
CA LYS A 81 9.40 -22.31 -9.36
C LYS A 81 9.06 -21.10 -8.50
N GLU A 82 9.95 -20.11 -8.53
CA GLU A 82 9.78 -18.82 -7.85
C GLU A 82 10.10 -17.65 -8.80
N ILE A 83 9.19 -16.67 -8.83
CA ILE A 83 9.36 -15.38 -9.50
C ILE A 83 9.40 -14.29 -8.45
N VAL A 84 10.26 -13.29 -8.63
CA VAL A 84 10.39 -12.15 -7.71
C VAL A 84 10.06 -10.87 -8.47
N ILE A 85 9.19 -10.05 -7.89
CA ILE A 85 8.86 -8.70 -8.36
C ILE A 85 9.32 -7.71 -7.28
N SER A 86 9.93 -6.61 -7.69
CA SER A 86 10.33 -5.50 -6.82
C SER A 86 9.53 -4.24 -7.18
N GLU A 87 9.65 -3.21 -6.35
CA GLU A 87 8.90 -1.94 -6.38
C GLU A 87 7.43 -2.07 -5.99
N SER A 88 6.92 -1.13 -5.18
CA SER A 88 5.56 -1.23 -4.66
C SER A 88 4.50 -1.15 -5.75
N ILE A 89 4.63 -0.26 -6.73
CA ILE A 89 3.60 -0.07 -7.78
C ILE A 89 3.47 -1.32 -8.68
N PRO A 90 4.56 -1.93 -9.22
CA PRO A 90 4.46 -3.18 -9.96
C PRO A 90 3.89 -4.34 -9.14
N VAL A 91 4.32 -4.48 -7.88
CA VAL A 91 3.80 -5.51 -6.97
C VAL A 91 2.30 -5.32 -6.74
N GLU A 92 1.89 -4.11 -6.36
CA GLU A 92 0.49 -3.77 -6.10
C GLU A 92 -0.38 -3.98 -7.36
N SER A 93 0.12 -3.57 -8.53
CA SER A 93 -0.58 -3.76 -9.81
C SER A 93 -0.74 -5.23 -10.19
N TYR A 94 0.27 -6.07 -9.93
CA TYR A 94 0.20 -7.50 -10.17
C TYR A 94 -0.84 -8.16 -9.25
N LEU A 95 -0.78 -7.90 -7.94
CA LEU A 95 -1.73 -8.45 -6.98
C LEU A 95 -3.16 -7.98 -7.25
N ALA A 96 -3.35 -6.70 -7.59
CA ALA A 96 -4.64 -6.16 -7.93
C ALA A 96 -5.23 -6.86 -9.17
N ARG A 97 -4.43 -7.13 -10.20
CA ARG A 97 -4.90 -7.93 -11.35
C ARG A 97 -5.24 -9.36 -10.95
N GLN A 98 -4.36 -10.00 -10.17
CA GLN A 98 -4.54 -11.39 -9.76
C GLN A 98 -5.81 -11.61 -8.93
N PHE A 99 -6.21 -10.63 -8.14
CA PHE A 99 -7.37 -10.71 -7.25
C PHE A 99 -8.58 -9.93 -7.77
N GLY A 100 -8.55 -9.46 -9.01
CA GLY A 100 -9.66 -8.73 -9.63
C GLY A 100 -10.00 -7.42 -8.92
N LEU A 101 -9.01 -6.64 -8.49
CA LEU A 101 -9.18 -5.36 -7.79
C LEU A 101 -9.02 -4.15 -8.73
N LEU A 102 -9.06 -4.38 -10.04
CA LEU A 102 -8.90 -3.37 -11.10
C LEU A 102 -10.20 -3.08 -11.85
N GLY A 103 -11.36 -3.46 -11.30
CA GLY A 103 -12.64 -3.31 -11.97
C GLY A 103 -12.82 -4.31 -13.12
N ASP A 104 -13.86 -4.11 -13.92
CA ASP A 104 -14.28 -5.09 -14.95
C ASP A 104 -13.99 -4.63 -16.38
N ASN A 105 -13.56 -3.39 -16.57
CA ASN A 105 -13.28 -2.81 -17.88
C ASN A 105 -12.14 -1.78 -17.81
N GLU A 106 -11.62 -1.42 -18.98
CA GLU A 106 -10.48 -0.51 -19.14
C GLU A 106 -10.71 0.86 -18.48
N TYR A 107 -11.95 1.37 -18.53
CA TYR A 107 -12.29 2.65 -17.93
C TYR A 107 -12.20 2.59 -16.40
N GLU A 108 -12.78 1.55 -15.78
CA GLU A 108 -12.67 1.33 -14.33
C GLU A 108 -11.22 1.09 -13.89
N GLU A 109 -10.47 0.26 -14.61
CA GLU A 109 -9.05 0.02 -14.31
C GLU A 109 -8.24 1.32 -14.35
N THR A 110 -8.49 2.16 -15.36
CA THR A 110 -7.81 3.45 -15.52
C THR A 110 -8.13 4.39 -14.37
N LEU A 111 -9.41 4.50 -13.97
CA LEU A 111 -9.80 5.32 -12.83
C LEU A 111 -9.22 4.80 -11.50
N ILE A 112 -9.25 3.48 -11.28
CA ILE A 112 -8.66 2.86 -10.09
C ILE A 112 -7.17 3.20 -10.00
N LYS A 113 -6.44 3.07 -11.11
CA LYS A 113 -5.01 3.44 -11.18
C LYS A 113 -4.78 4.94 -10.96
N ALA A 114 -5.67 5.80 -11.44
CA ALA A 114 -5.56 7.24 -11.21
C ALA A 114 -5.69 7.60 -9.72
N PHE A 115 -6.70 7.07 -9.03
CA PHE A 115 -6.89 7.31 -7.59
C PHE A 115 -5.80 6.66 -6.73
N HIS A 116 -5.36 5.45 -7.11
CA HIS A 116 -4.20 4.80 -6.50
C HIS A 116 -2.94 5.68 -6.63
N SER A 117 -2.62 6.15 -7.84
CA SER A 117 -1.46 7.01 -8.11
C SER A 117 -1.54 8.33 -7.35
N SER A 118 -2.72 8.92 -7.25
CA SER A 118 -2.97 10.15 -6.47
C SER A 118 -2.62 9.94 -4.99
N SER A 119 -3.13 8.88 -4.37
CA SER A 119 -2.84 8.53 -2.97
C SER A 119 -1.37 8.16 -2.74
N PHE A 120 -0.74 7.44 -3.68
CA PHE A 120 0.69 7.16 -3.62
C PHE A 120 1.54 8.44 -3.70
N THR A 121 1.17 9.37 -4.58
CA THR A 121 1.86 10.66 -4.74
C THR A 121 1.77 11.50 -3.47
N LEU A 122 0.59 11.57 -2.83
CA LEU A 122 0.44 12.28 -1.57
C LEU A 122 1.28 11.65 -0.45
N MET A 123 1.34 10.32 -0.37
CA MET A 123 2.20 9.61 0.58
C MET A 123 3.68 10.00 0.41
N GLY A 124 4.17 9.99 -0.83
CA GLY A 124 5.55 10.36 -1.15
C GLY A 124 5.85 11.83 -0.85
N ALA A 125 4.89 12.73 -1.14
CA ALA A 125 4.99 14.13 -0.80
C ALA A 125 5.07 14.34 0.73
N PHE A 126 4.21 13.68 1.50
CA PHE A 126 4.26 13.73 2.96
C PHE A 126 5.61 13.22 3.49
N GLY A 127 6.08 12.08 2.97
CA GLY A 127 7.39 11.55 3.31
C GLY A 127 8.51 12.57 3.08
N SER A 128 8.53 13.21 1.92
CA SER A 128 9.59 14.13 1.52
C SER A 128 9.53 15.48 2.25
N PHE A 129 8.33 16.01 2.49
CA PHE A 129 8.13 17.34 3.07
C PHE A 129 8.09 17.31 4.60
N VAL A 130 7.73 16.17 5.20
CA VAL A 130 7.39 16.09 6.63
C VAL A 130 8.18 14.99 7.34
N THR A 131 8.04 13.72 6.93
CA THR A 131 8.63 12.60 7.68
C THR A 131 10.16 12.62 7.65
N TRP A 132 10.75 12.83 6.47
CA TRP A 132 12.20 12.71 6.23
C TRP A 132 12.89 14.05 6.01
N ASN A 133 12.24 15.15 6.41
CA ASN A 133 12.73 16.50 6.19
C ASN A 133 13.60 16.99 7.36
N GLN A 134 14.43 18.00 7.10
CA GLN A 134 15.27 18.62 8.12
C GLN A 134 14.40 19.31 9.19
N PRO A 135 14.74 19.19 10.49
CA PRO A 135 13.91 19.74 11.58
C PRO A 135 13.55 21.22 11.41
N GLU A 136 14.47 22.04 10.91
CA GLU A 136 14.29 23.49 10.78
C GLU A 136 13.33 23.88 9.64
N ALA A 137 13.13 23.01 8.65
CA ALA A 137 12.23 23.24 7.52
C ALA A 137 10.87 22.54 7.67
N ARG A 138 10.81 21.53 8.54
CA ARG A 138 9.69 20.59 8.67
C ARG A 138 8.35 21.28 8.90
N ASP A 139 8.25 22.18 9.87
CA ASP A 139 6.98 22.83 10.22
C ASP A 139 6.42 23.66 9.06
N LYS A 140 7.27 24.43 8.39
CA LYS A 140 6.87 25.22 7.21
C LYS A 140 6.43 24.32 6.05
N CYS A 141 7.17 23.25 5.79
CA CYS A 141 6.84 22.29 4.73
C CYS A 141 5.56 21.51 5.06
N TYR A 142 5.29 21.22 6.34
CA TYR A 142 4.05 20.61 6.79
C TYR A 142 2.83 21.53 6.57
N GLU A 143 2.94 22.82 6.89
CA GLU A 143 1.89 23.78 6.57
C GLU A 143 1.63 23.89 5.06
N MET A 144 2.68 23.92 4.25
CA MET A 144 2.55 23.89 2.78
C MET A 144 1.89 22.60 2.28
N PHE A 145 2.25 21.46 2.85
CA PHE A 145 1.63 20.17 2.54
C PHE A 145 0.13 20.19 2.86
N LYS A 146 -0.26 20.65 4.06
CA LYS A 146 -1.66 20.74 4.49
C LYS A 146 -2.48 21.63 3.57
N GLN A 147 -2.03 22.87 3.37
CA GLN A 147 -2.80 23.91 2.68
C GLN A 147 -2.95 23.65 1.18
N ASN A 148 -2.01 22.94 0.57
CA ASN A 148 -2.01 22.72 -0.88
C ASN A 148 -2.26 21.26 -1.22
N MET A 149 -1.39 20.36 -0.79
CA MET A 149 -1.37 18.99 -1.29
C MET A 149 -2.49 18.16 -0.67
N LEU A 150 -2.60 18.19 0.66
CA LEU A 150 -3.66 17.49 1.39
C LEU A 150 -5.03 18.08 1.04
N ALA A 151 -5.18 19.41 1.07
CA ALA A 151 -6.44 20.08 0.74
C ALA A 151 -6.93 19.73 -0.67
N ASN A 152 -6.06 19.77 -1.69
CA ASN A 152 -6.44 19.43 -3.06
C ASN A 152 -6.77 17.95 -3.24
N TRP A 153 -6.02 17.06 -2.57
CA TRP A 153 -6.30 15.64 -2.59
C TRP A 153 -7.66 15.32 -1.95
N ILE A 154 -7.94 15.88 -0.76
CA ILE A 154 -9.23 15.73 -0.08
C ILE A 154 -10.36 16.24 -0.97
N ALA A 155 -10.27 17.47 -1.49
CA ALA A 155 -11.32 18.07 -2.31
C ALA A 155 -11.64 17.21 -3.56
N SER A 156 -10.61 16.68 -4.22
CA SER A 156 -10.77 15.86 -5.43
C SER A 156 -11.36 14.49 -5.11
N HIS A 157 -10.85 13.83 -4.07
CA HIS A 157 -11.28 12.49 -3.68
C HIS A 157 -12.69 12.50 -3.08
N GLU A 158 -13.01 13.47 -2.21
CA GLU A 158 -14.35 13.65 -1.64
C GLU A 158 -15.37 13.94 -2.74
N LYS A 159 -15.06 14.87 -3.66
CA LYS A 159 -15.96 15.19 -4.77
C LYS A 159 -16.31 13.95 -5.59
N HIS A 160 -15.31 13.14 -5.97
CA HIS A 160 -15.57 11.92 -6.72
C HIS A 160 -16.46 10.93 -5.95
N LEU A 161 -16.19 10.75 -4.65
CA LEU A 161 -16.97 9.83 -3.81
C LEU A 161 -18.41 10.31 -3.62
N VAL A 162 -18.63 11.62 -3.46
CA VAL A 162 -19.97 12.23 -3.41
C VAL A 162 -20.70 12.06 -4.73
N ASP A 163 -20.04 12.34 -5.87
CA ASP A 163 -20.62 12.16 -7.21
C ASP A 163 -20.94 10.67 -7.48
N ASN A 164 -20.19 9.74 -6.87
CA ASN A 164 -20.47 8.30 -6.88
C ASN A 164 -21.53 7.85 -5.85
N GLY A 165 -22.22 8.79 -5.20
CA GLY A 165 -23.32 8.53 -4.26
C GLY A 165 -22.87 8.15 -2.85
N SER A 166 -21.66 8.54 -2.44
CA SER A 166 -21.11 8.35 -1.09
C SER A 166 -21.26 6.90 -0.59
N ASN A 167 -20.95 5.94 -1.45
CA ASN A 167 -21.22 4.52 -1.20
C ASN A 167 -20.08 3.78 -0.47
N GLY A 168 -18.94 4.43 -0.24
CA GLY A 168 -17.76 3.84 0.40
C GLY A 168 -16.72 3.25 -0.57
N HIS A 169 -16.88 3.47 -1.87
CA HIS A 169 -15.98 2.95 -2.92
C HIS A 169 -15.72 4.00 -4.00
N TYR A 170 -14.52 4.02 -4.57
CA TYR A 170 -14.21 4.81 -5.77
C TYR A 170 -14.98 4.31 -6.98
N ILE A 171 -15.01 3.00 -7.19
CA ILE A 171 -15.74 2.33 -8.26
C ILE A 171 -16.76 1.38 -7.63
N ARG A 172 -18.03 1.58 -7.99
CA ARG A 172 -19.12 0.74 -7.50
C ARG A 172 -19.29 -0.48 -8.39
N ASP A 173 -19.24 -1.67 -7.79
CA ASP A 173 -19.78 -2.87 -8.44
C ASP A 173 -21.31 -2.76 -8.47
N LYS A 174 -21.87 -2.53 -9.67
CA LYS A 174 -23.32 -2.42 -9.87
C LYS A 174 -24.01 -3.79 -9.85
N ALA A 175 -23.28 -4.88 -10.04
CA ALA A 175 -23.81 -6.23 -10.14
C ALA A 175 -23.87 -6.97 -8.78
N SER A 176 -23.01 -6.61 -7.81
CA SER A 176 -23.03 -7.19 -6.46
C SER A 176 -23.23 -6.12 -5.37
N PRO A 177 -24.40 -6.08 -4.71
CA PRO A 177 -24.64 -5.24 -3.53
C PRO A 177 -23.85 -5.79 -2.33
N GLY A 178 -22.61 -5.31 -2.19
CA GLY A 178 -21.61 -5.74 -1.20
C GLY A 178 -20.19 -5.47 -1.70
N SER A 179 -20.03 -4.38 -2.45
CA SER A 179 -19.11 -4.21 -3.56
C SER A 179 -17.67 -4.63 -3.24
N ARG A 180 -17.10 -5.41 -4.17
CA ARG A 180 -15.68 -5.78 -4.21
C ARG A 180 -14.83 -4.52 -4.03
N LEU A 181 -13.87 -4.56 -3.11
CA LEU A 181 -12.91 -3.47 -2.93
C LEU A 181 -12.04 -3.35 -4.18
N SER A 182 -11.65 -2.14 -4.53
CA SER A 182 -10.64 -1.86 -5.54
C SER A 182 -9.27 -1.59 -4.92
N LEU A 183 -8.22 -1.66 -5.74
CA LEU A 183 -6.87 -1.24 -5.35
C LEU A 183 -6.85 0.22 -4.82
N ALA A 184 -7.67 1.10 -5.41
CA ALA A 184 -7.75 2.50 -5.00
C ALA A 184 -8.35 2.67 -3.60
N ASP A 185 -9.38 1.89 -3.27
CA ASP A 185 -10.01 1.91 -1.95
C ASP A 185 -8.99 1.50 -0.88
N ILE A 186 -8.29 0.37 -1.11
CA ILE A 186 -7.28 -0.14 -0.19
C ILE A 186 -6.11 0.84 -0.05
N LYS A 187 -5.57 1.37 -1.15
CA LYS A 187 -4.44 2.31 -1.12
C LYS A 187 -4.77 3.60 -0.37
N THR A 188 -5.98 4.12 -0.57
CA THR A 188 -6.44 5.33 0.10
C THR A 188 -6.61 5.11 1.60
N THR A 189 -7.18 3.97 1.99
CA THR A 189 -7.27 3.59 3.41
C THR A 189 -5.88 3.46 4.04
N ASN A 190 -4.93 2.80 3.37
CA ASN A 190 -3.58 2.66 3.93
C ASN A 190 -2.79 3.97 3.94
N LEU A 191 -3.10 4.93 3.06
CA LEU A 191 -2.57 6.30 3.17
C LEU A 191 -3.08 6.97 4.45
N ILE A 192 -4.37 6.82 4.78
CA ILE A 192 -4.94 7.36 6.02
C ILE A 192 -4.32 6.66 7.25
N GLU A 193 -4.17 5.33 7.22
CA GLU A 193 -3.46 4.58 8.28
C GLU A 193 -1.99 5.00 8.40
N HIS A 194 -1.33 5.30 7.28
CA HIS A 194 0.01 5.85 7.30
C HIS A 194 0.06 7.17 8.05
N PHE A 195 -0.89 8.10 7.82
CA PHE A 195 -0.99 9.35 8.57
C PHE A 195 -1.31 9.12 10.05
N ILE A 196 -2.20 8.18 10.38
CA ILE A 196 -2.51 7.82 11.78
C ILE A 196 -1.23 7.45 12.55
N GLY A 197 -0.32 6.73 11.90
CA GLY A 197 0.97 6.36 12.50
C GLY A 197 1.98 7.50 12.65
N GLN A 198 1.72 8.70 12.12
CA GLN A 198 2.63 9.86 12.20
C GLN A 198 2.38 10.71 13.43
N PRO A 199 3.37 11.50 13.90
CA PRO A 199 3.17 12.50 14.95
C PRO A 199 2.05 13.51 14.61
N GLU A 200 1.93 13.89 13.34
CA GLU A 200 0.91 14.80 12.80
C GLU A 200 -0.48 14.15 12.66
N GLY A 201 -0.60 12.85 12.90
CA GLY A 201 -1.76 12.05 12.55
C GLY A 201 -3.07 12.57 13.13
N LYS A 202 -3.07 13.02 14.38
CA LYS A 202 -4.27 13.57 15.03
C LYS A 202 -4.86 14.76 14.27
N GLU A 203 -4.00 15.65 13.77
CA GLU A 203 -4.44 16.84 13.03
C GLU A 203 -4.90 16.46 11.63
N ILE A 204 -4.07 15.71 10.87
CA ILE A 204 -4.40 15.31 9.50
C ILE A 204 -5.71 14.52 9.45
N VAL A 205 -5.90 13.56 10.35
CA VAL A 205 -7.12 12.75 10.42
C VAL A 205 -8.32 13.59 10.84
N GLY A 206 -8.12 14.60 11.69
CA GLY A 206 -9.15 15.58 12.02
C GLY A 206 -9.67 16.30 10.77
N ILE A 207 -8.77 16.77 9.92
CA ILE A 207 -9.11 17.44 8.64
C ILE A 207 -9.80 16.47 7.69
N ILE A 208 -9.29 15.24 7.53
CA ILE A 208 -9.89 14.23 6.64
C ILE A 208 -11.32 13.86 7.08
N ARG A 209 -11.59 13.80 8.39
CA ARG A 209 -12.92 13.49 8.94
C ARG A 209 -13.99 14.52 8.61
N GLU A 210 -13.62 15.73 8.21
CA GLU A 210 -14.56 16.74 7.71
C GLU A 210 -15.12 16.40 6.32
N SER A 211 -14.53 15.39 5.64
CA SER A 211 -14.96 14.86 4.35
C SER A 211 -15.65 13.50 4.52
N PRO A 212 -16.99 13.47 4.70
CA PRO A 212 -17.70 12.29 5.14
C PRO A 212 -17.71 11.14 4.12
N ALA A 213 -17.69 11.40 2.81
CA ALA A 213 -17.69 10.31 1.82
C ALA A 213 -16.32 9.59 1.79
N LEU A 214 -15.24 10.34 1.91
CA LEU A 214 -13.87 9.84 2.07
C LEU A 214 -13.70 9.08 3.38
N TRP A 215 -14.19 9.62 4.49
CA TRP A 215 -14.15 8.92 5.76
C TRP A 215 -14.97 7.62 5.73
N LYS A 216 -16.12 7.62 5.05
CA LYS A 216 -16.91 6.40 4.83
C LYS A 216 -16.15 5.35 4.02
N LEU A 217 -15.38 5.74 2.99
CA LEU A 217 -14.51 4.80 2.27
C LEU A 217 -13.50 4.15 3.20
N TYR A 218 -12.84 4.95 4.04
CA TYR A 218 -11.92 4.45 5.06
C TYR A 218 -12.61 3.42 5.97
N GLU A 219 -13.78 3.77 6.54
CA GLU A 219 -14.57 2.88 7.39
C GLU A 219 -15.02 1.61 6.66
N THR A 220 -15.35 1.70 5.38
CA THR A 220 -15.77 0.57 4.55
C THR A 220 -14.64 -0.45 4.40
N VAL A 221 -13.42 0.00 4.15
CA VAL A 221 -12.26 -0.88 4.01
C VAL A 221 -11.85 -1.49 5.35
N ILE A 222 -11.70 -0.67 6.40
CA ILE A 222 -11.20 -1.19 7.69
C ILE A 222 -12.18 -2.17 8.35
N ASN A 223 -13.48 -2.04 8.09
CA ASN A 223 -14.51 -2.94 8.62
C ASN A 223 -14.90 -4.04 7.63
N HIS A 224 -14.20 -4.18 6.50
CA HIS A 224 -14.57 -5.17 5.49
C HIS A 224 -14.44 -6.60 6.05
N PRO A 225 -15.47 -7.47 5.95
CA PRO A 225 -15.45 -8.80 6.57
C PRO A 225 -14.26 -9.68 6.17
N LYS A 226 -13.84 -9.63 4.90
CA LYS A 226 -12.66 -10.36 4.40
C LYS A 226 -11.33 -9.90 5.03
N LEU A 227 -11.27 -8.72 5.64
CA LEU A 227 -10.09 -8.21 6.34
C LEU A 227 -10.18 -8.39 7.85
N ALA A 228 -11.33 -8.77 8.41
CA ALA A 228 -11.55 -8.81 9.85
C ALA A 228 -10.55 -9.74 10.57
N SER A 229 -10.27 -10.92 10.03
CA SER A 229 -9.29 -11.85 10.61
C SER A 229 -7.87 -11.30 10.57
N TRP A 230 -7.50 -10.60 9.50
CA TRP A 230 -6.17 -9.99 9.37
C TRP A 230 -6.02 -8.83 10.35
N ARG A 231 -6.99 -7.91 10.38
CA ARG A 231 -6.98 -6.70 11.21
C ARG A 231 -7.04 -6.99 12.71
N SER A 232 -7.60 -8.13 13.11
CA SER A 232 -7.61 -8.56 14.52
C SER A 232 -6.41 -9.42 14.93
N SER A 233 -5.56 -9.82 13.98
CA SER A 233 -4.40 -10.67 14.24
C SER A 233 -3.32 -9.95 15.04
N ASP A 234 -2.51 -10.72 15.77
CA ASP A 234 -1.38 -10.16 16.51
C ASP A 234 -0.28 -9.63 15.59
N ALA A 235 -0.16 -10.19 14.38
CA ALA A 235 0.73 -9.68 13.35
C ALA A 235 0.36 -8.24 12.94
N PHE A 236 -0.93 -7.96 12.72
CA PHE A 236 -1.39 -6.61 12.39
C PHE A 236 -1.18 -5.63 13.54
N LYS A 237 -1.50 -6.00 14.78
CA LYS A 237 -1.26 -5.16 15.97
C LYS A 237 0.23 -4.84 16.13
N THR A 238 1.10 -5.84 15.94
CA THR A 238 2.55 -5.64 15.98
C THR A 238 3.01 -4.65 14.91
N LEU A 239 2.47 -4.74 13.68
CA LEU A 239 2.76 -3.77 12.62
C LEU A 239 2.30 -2.36 12.99
N GLU A 240 1.13 -2.19 13.60
CA GLU A 240 0.60 -0.90 14.05
C GLU A 240 1.49 -0.26 15.14
N GLU A 241 1.84 -1.04 16.16
CA GLU A 241 2.72 -0.62 17.25
C GLU A 241 4.11 -0.22 16.71
N ASN A 242 4.71 -1.06 15.87
CA ASN A 242 5.99 -0.78 15.25
C ASN A 242 5.93 0.46 14.36
N THR A 243 4.83 0.64 13.60
CA THR A 243 4.64 1.80 12.73
C THR A 243 4.62 3.08 13.56
N THR A 244 3.84 3.11 14.63
CA THR A 244 3.75 4.26 15.53
C THR A 244 5.10 4.55 16.18
N GLN A 245 5.78 3.51 16.67
CA GLN A 245 7.08 3.67 17.32
C GLN A 245 8.16 4.15 16.35
N PHE A 246 8.11 3.67 15.10
CA PHE A 246 9.03 4.04 14.05
C PHE A 246 8.94 5.53 13.69
N TYR A 247 7.73 6.04 13.46
CA TYR A 247 7.53 7.42 13.03
C TYR A 247 7.59 8.46 14.15
N LYS A 248 7.76 8.06 15.43
CA LYS A 248 8.08 9.01 16.51
C LYS A 248 9.43 9.70 16.30
N ASP A 249 10.40 8.99 15.74
CA ASP A 249 11.72 9.51 15.38
C ASP A 249 12.23 8.78 14.13
N PRO A 250 11.71 9.14 12.94
CA PRO A 250 12.09 8.48 11.71
C PRO A 250 13.58 8.69 11.39
N MET A 251 14.16 9.84 11.78
CA MET A 251 15.57 10.15 11.53
C MET A 251 16.52 9.22 12.30
N ALA A 252 16.19 8.83 13.54
CA ALA A 252 16.97 7.81 14.25
C ALA A 252 16.97 6.45 13.55
N ALA A 253 15.93 6.14 12.77
CA ALA A 253 15.82 4.91 12.02
C ALA A 253 16.59 4.91 10.69
N ILE A 254 17.06 6.06 10.19
CA ILE A 254 17.80 6.16 8.90
C ILE A 254 19.05 5.28 8.88
N SER A 255 19.74 5.12 10.01
CA SER A 255 20.92 4.23 10.10
C SER A 255 20.61 2.74 9.82
N LYS A 256 19.31 2.38 9.76
CA LYS A 256 18.81 1.04 9.48
C LYS A 256 18.29 0.88 8.03
N PHE A 257 18.36 1.91 7.16
CA PHE A 257 17.83 1.92 5.78
C PHE A 257 18.86 2.11 4.66
#